data_AF-F7XJA5-F1
#
_entry.id   AF-F7XJA5-F1
#
_cell.length_a   1.000
_cell.length_b   1.000
_cell.length_c   1.000
_cell.angle_alpha   90.00
_cell.angle_beta   90.00
_cell.angle_gamma   90.00
#
_symmetry.space_group_name_H-M   'P 1'
#
loop_
_entity.id
_entity.type
_entity.pdbx_description
1 polymer ?
#
loop_
_entity_poly.entity_id
_entity_poly.type
_entity_poly.pdbx_seq_one_letter_code
_entity_poly.pdbx_strand_id
1 'polypeptide(L)'
;MRLMPDGRRRQELEAAIVPIFREDLAGRILPFDSEAADAFGCIAARRRKLGRPISQFDAQIAAIAWSRGASVAYPQCRGFR
;
A
#
# COMPACT_ATOMS: atom_id res chain seq x y z
N MET A 1 -12.02 -11.60 2.45
CA MET A 1 -13.12 -12.52 2.88
C MET A 1 -12.80 -14.00 2.80
N ARG A 2 -11.81 -14.46 2.03
CA ARG A 2 -11.60 -15.90 1.76
C ARG A 2 -11.20 -16.76 2.96
N LEU A 3 -10.81 -16.15 4.08
CA LEU A 3 -10.56 -16.85 5.35
C LEU A 3 -11.81 -16.91 6.26
N MET A 4 -12.90 -16.24 5.88
CA MET A 4 -14.16 -16.31 6.60
C MET A 4 -15.00 -17.47 6.05
N PRO A 5 -15.68 -18.24 6.91
CA PRO A 5 -16.65 -19.23 6.46
C PRO A 5 -17.76 -18.54 5.64
N ASP A 6 -18.34 -19.29 4.72
CA ASP A 6 -19.48 -18.82 3.95
C ASP A 6 -20.64 -18.52 4.91
N GLY A 7 -21.23 -17.33 4.79
CA GLY A 7 -22.28 -16.87 5.67
C GLY A 7 -22.60 -15.39 5.54
N ARG A 8 -23.66 -14.95 6.24
CA ARG A 8 -24.21 -13.59 6.15
C ARG A 8 -23.15 -12.50 6.34
N ARG A 9 -22.30 -12.62 7.37
CA ARG A 9 -21.24 -11.66 7.66
C ARG A 9 -20.23 -11.51 6.52
N ARG A 10 -19.91 -12.61 5.83
CA ARG A 10 -19.02 -12.58 4.66
C ARG A 10 -19.68 -11.86 3.50
N GLN A 11 -20.95 -12.18 3.22
CA GLN A 11 -21.73 -11.58 2.13
C GLN A 11 -21.93 -10.07 2.33
N GLU A 12 -22.29 -9.65 3.54
CA GLU A 12 -22.46 -8.22 3.88
C GLU A 12 -21.15 -7.45 3.68
N LEU A 13 -20.02 -8.01 4.11
CA LEU A 13 -18.73 -7.38 3.91
C LEU A 13 -18.35 -7.33 2.43
N GLU A 14 -18.63 -8.40 1.65
CA GLU A 14 -18.36 -8.43 0.21
C GLU A 14 -19.21 -7.37 -0.50
N ALA A 15 -20.50 -7.28 -0.17
CA ALA A 15 -21.41 -6.28 -0.72
C ALA A 15 -20.97 -4.85 -0.40
N ALA A 16 -20.38 -4.61 0.78
CA ALA A 16 -19.89 -3.29 1.15
C ALA A 16 -18.55 -2.91 0.46
N ILE A 17 -17.65 -3.87 0.26
CA ILE A 17 -16.28 -3.59 -0.20
C ILE A 17 -16.14 -3.68 -1.73
N VAL A 18 -16.88 -4.58 -2.39
CA VAL A 18 -16.78 -4.77 -3.84
C VAL A 18 -17.08 -3.48 -4.63
N PRO A 19 -18.11 -2.67 -4.30
CA PRO A 19 -18.36 -1.40 -4.97
C PRO A 19 -17.19 -0.42 -4.81
N ILE A 20 -16.61 -0.32 -3.60
CA ILE A 20 -15.45 0.56 -3.35
C ILE A 20 -14.29 0.21 -4.29
N PHE A 21 -14.00 -1.07 -4.49
CA PHE A 21 -12.93 -1.48 -5.40
C PHE A 21 -13.27 -1.32 -6.88
N ARG A 22 -14.54 -1.57 -7.26
CA ARG A 22 -14.98 -1.56 -8.66
C ARG A 22 -15.30 -0.17 -9.19
N GLU A 23 -15.72 0.74 -8.32
CA GLU A 23 -16.25 2.06 -8.68
C GLU A 23 -15.33 3.15 -8.12
N ASP A 24 -15.25 3.31 -6.79
CA ASP A 24 -14.52 4.42 -6.16
C ASP A 24 -12.99 4.38 -6.41
N LEU A 25 -12.43 3.16 -6.49
CA LEU A 25 -11.01 2.90 -6.69
C LEU A 25 -10.69 2.33 -8.09
N ALA A 26 -11.65 2.37 -9.00
CA ALA A 26 -11.47 1.88 -10.37
C ALA A 26 -10.27 2.57 -11.04
N GLY A 27 -9.27 1.81 -11.49
CA GLY A 27 -8.04 2.35 -12.09
C GLY A 27 -7.11 3.11 -11.14
N ARG A 28 -7.41 3.14 -9.84
CA ARG A 28 -6.62 3.85 -8.80
C ARG A 28 -5.87 2.89 -7.87
N ILE A 29 -5.96 1.58 -8.11
CA ILE A 29 -5.16 0.56 -7.44
C ILE A 29 -3.82 0.45 -8.15
N LEU A 30 -2.76 0.90 -7.48
CA LEU A 30 -1.43 0.98 -8.05
C LEU A 30 -0.68 -0.35 -7.82
N PRO A 31 -0.16 -1.01 -8.86
CA PRO A 31 0.63 -2.22 -8.70
C PRO A 31 2.02 -1.89 -8.15
N PHE A 32 2.62 -2.87 -7.48
CA PHE A 32 4.06 -2.91 -7.26
C PHE A 32 4.75 -3.41 -8.54
N ASP A 33 5.04 -2.49 -9.44
CA ASP A 33 5.68 -2.70 -10.75
C ASP A 33 7.20 -2.47 -10.69
N SER A 34 7.89 -2.60 -11.83
CA SER A 34 9.35 -2.45 -11.91
C SER A 34 9.84 -1.09 -11.41
N GLU A 35 9.14 0.01 -11.74
CA GLU A 35 9.49 1.34 -11.23
C GLU A 35 9.37 1.43 -9.70
N ALA A 36 8.31 0.85 -9.13
CA ALA A 36 8.18 0.74 -7.68
C ALA A 36 9.25 -0.18 -7.07
N ALA A 37 9.68 -1.23 -7.77
CA ALA A 37 10.74 -2.13 -7.29
C ALA A 37 12.11 -1.43 -7.21
N ASP A 38 12.46 -0.63 -8.20
CA ASP A 38 13.68 0.18 -8.19
C ASP A 38 13.64 1.21 -7.06
N ALA A 39 12.50 1.89 -6.93
CA ALA A 39 12.24 2.84 -5.87
C ALA A 39 12.38 2.21 -4.46
N PHE A 40 11.88 0.98 -4.29
CA PHE A 40 11.98 0.20 -3.05
C PHE A 40 13.43 -0.04 -2.65
N GLY A 41 14.28 -0.45 -3.60
CA GLY A 41 15.70 -0.69 -3.36
C GLY A 41 16.41 0.55 -2.82
N CYS A 42 16.17 1.70 -3.46
CA CYS A 42 16.72 2.98 -3.03
C CYS A 42 16.27 3.38 -1.61
N ILE A 43 14.97 3.26 -1.33
CA ILE A 43 14.38 3.63 -0.03
C ILE A 43 14.94 2.74 1.09
N ALA A 44 14.93 1.42 0.89
CA ALA A 44 15.41 0.46 1.88
C ALA A 44 16.90 0.65 2.19
N ALA A 45 17.73 0.82 1.15
CA ALA A 45 19.16 1.07 1.31
C ALA A 45 19.44 2.39 2.06
N ARG A 46 18.75 3.48 1.68
CA ARG A 46 18.89 4.79 2.33
C ARG A 46 18.49 4.75 3.80
N ARG A 47 17.36 4.11 4.12
CA ARG A 47 16.86 3.96 5.50
C ARG A 47 17.81 3.15 6.37
N ARG A 48 18.37 2.07 5.83
CA ARG A 48 19.40 1.27 6.52
C ARG A 48 20.66 2.08 6.79
N LYS A 49 21.15 2.83 5.79
CA LYS A 49 22.34 3.70 5.95
C LYS A 49 22.14 4.78 7.03
N LEU A 50 20.91 5.26 7.19
CA LEU A 50 20.54 6.23 8.22
C LEU A 50 20.29 5.61 9.61
N GLY A 51 20.50 4.30 9.79
CA GLY A 51 20.23 3.61 11.05
C GLY A 51 18.76 3.54 11.44
N ARG A 52 17.85 3.78 10.48
CA ARG A 52 16.39 3.83 10.68
C ARG A 52 15.70 2.85 9.74
N PRO A 53 15.89 1.54 9.94
CA PRO A 53 15.28 0.53 9.08
C PRO A 53 13.76 0.71 9.05
N ILE A 54 13.16 0.41 7.90
CA ILE A 54 11.72 0.50 7.64
C ILE A 54 11.18 -0.90 7.38
N SER A 55 9.91 -1.16 7.71
CA SER A 55 9.29 -2.44 7.39
C SER A 55 9.22 -2.65 5.87
N GLN A 56 9.22 -3.91 5.43
CA GLN A 56 9.14 -4.23 4.00
C GLN A 56 7.84 -3.67 3.37
N PHE A 57 6.70 -3.79 4.07
CA PHE A 57 5.42 -3.30 3.55
C PHE A 57 5.38 -1.77 3.48
N ASP A 58 5.87 -1.06 4.50
CA ASP A 58 5.92 0.40 4.45
C ASP A 58 6.87 0.88 3.35
N ALA A 59 7.97 0.17 3.11
CA ALA A 59 8.88 0.47 2.01
C ALA A 59 8.22 0.23 0.64
N GLN A 60 7.40 -0.80 0.48
CA GLN A 60 6.64 -1.03 -0.77
C GLN A 60 5.60 0.09 -1.00
N ILE A 61 4.83 0.46 0.03
CA ILE A 61 3.85 1.55 -0.06
C ILE A 61 4.55 2.87 -0.42
N ALA A 62 5.68 3.16 0.22
CA ALA A 62 6.49 4.33 -0.07
C ALA A 62 7.04 4.33 -1.49
N ALA A 63 7.47 3.18 -1.99
CA ALA A 63 8.03 3.06 -3.32
C ALA A 63 6.97 3.23 -4.41
N ILE A 64 5.77 2.69 -4.21
CA ILE A 64 4.62 2.93 -5.09
C ILE A 64 4.28 4.42 -5.11
N ALA A 65 4.22 5.07 -3.94
CA ALA A 65 3.94 6.50 -3.88
C ALA A 65 5.04 7.33 -4.56
N TRP A 66 6.32 7.05 -4.26
CA TRP A 66 7.45 7.80 -4.78
C TRP A 66 7.62 7.67 -6.30
N SER A 67 7.48 6.45 -6.85
CA SER A 67 7.55 6.21 -8.31
C SER A 67 6.50 7.00 -9.10
N ARG A 68 5.36 7.31 -8.47
CA ARG A 68 4.24 8.02 -9.10
C ARG A 68 4.14 9.49 -8.69
N GLY A 69 5.15 10.04 -8.00
CA GLY A 69 5.15 11.42 -7.51
C GLY A 69 4.06 11.73 -6.47
N ALA A 70 3.52 10.70 -5.81
CA ALA A 70 2.46 10.79 -4.82
C ALA A 70 3.01 10.86 -3.39
N SER A 71 2.15 11.29 -2.46
CA SER A 71 2.45 11.30 -1.01
C SER A 71 1.66 10.20 -0.30
N VAL A 72 2.28 9.55 0.69
CA VAL A 72 1.60 8.57 1.54
C VAL A 72 0.82 9.32 2.62
N ALA A 73 -0.50 9.16 2.64
CA ALA A 73 -1.32 9.61 3.76
C ALA A 73 -1.20 8.59 4.91
N TYR A 74 -0.67 9.01 6.05
CA TYR A 74 -0.53 8.15 7.23
C TYR A 74 -1.06 8.89 8.47
N PRO A 75 -2.01 8.31 9.25
CA PRO A 75 -2.66 9.01 10.37
C PRO A 75 -1.72 9.40 11.53
N GLN A 76 -0.47 8.92 11.53
CA GLN A 76 0.58 9.36 12.44
C GLN A 76 1.74 10.00 11.64
N CYS A 77 1.60 11.28 11.33
CA CYS A 77 2.58 12.11 10.64
C CYS A 77 3.86 12.33 11.47
N ARG A 78 4.70 11.31 11.65
CA ARG A 78 6.12 11.44 12.00
C ARG A 78 6.91 10.28 11.39
N GLY A 79 7.32 10.39 10.12
CA GLY A 79 8.34 9.46 9.64
C GLY A 79 8.49 9.19 8.15
N PHE A 80 7.99 10.03 7.24
CA PHE A 80 8.17 9.83 5.79
C PHE A 80 8.87 10.99 5.06
N ARG A 81 9.82 11.65 5.73
CA ARG A 81 10.73 12.63 5.14
C ARG A 81 12.17 12.16 5.22
#